data_AF-A0A2D6TWJ6-F1
#
_entry.id   AF-A0A2D6TWJ6-F1
#
_cell.length_a   1.000
_cell.length_b   1.000
_cell.length_c   1.000
_cell.angle_alpha   90.00
_cell.angle_beta   90.00
_cell.angle_gamma   90.00
#
_symmetry.space_group_name_H-M   'P 1'
#
loop_
_entity.id
_entity.type
_entity.pdbx_description
1 polymer ?
#
loop_
_entity_poly.entity_id
_entity_poly.type
_entity_poly.pdbx_seq_one_letter_code
_entity_poly.pdbx_strand_id
1 'polypeptide(L)'
;MTNIRSEKGFTLVELAVVMIIIGLLIGGVLKGQELIKSAKVTSTISQVKGVDAAVSTFQDIYAGLPGDLPSAGSRLPGCTGVCAPSTSANGTLGNGLVETGTAFTPGLTNLDDETVAFFPQLAAADLISGVAPGDNVFGGNFPQAPVGGGLVPATLATTAALPTTRLATDVTDFRSGLYLMHQQSFNSLTLPSSNALTMQRIDRKIDDGNPLSGSVYAAEQSAGDCVVDDGSTSGADNLYNTADSQLFCNAVIRIQN
;
A
#
# COMPACT_ATOMS: atom_id res chain seq x y z
N MET A 1 23.35 -25.55 -67.48
CA MET A 1 22.53 -24.33 -67.60
C MET A 1 21.90 -24.08 -66.23
N THR A 2 22.43 -23.12 -65.48
CA THR A 2 21.98 -22.80 -64.12
C THR A 2 20.81 -21.83 -64.23
N ASN A 3 19.60 -22.28 -63.88
CA ASN A 3 18.40 -21.45 -63.85
C ASN A 3 18.52 -20.43 -62.70
N ILE A 4 18.72 -19.15 -63.03
CA ILE A 4 18.64 -18.07 -62.04
C ILE A 4 17.16 -17.77 -61.83
N ARG A 5 16.60 -18.15 -60.68
CA ARG A 5 15.25 -17.75 -60.26
C ARG A 5 15.25 -16.24 -60.03
N SER A 6 14.30 -15.53 -60.64
CA SER A 6 14.04 -14.13 -60.33
C SER A 6 13.38 -14.04 -58.95
N GLU A 7 14.12 -13.56 -57.95
CA GLU A 7 13.53 -13.22 -56.66
C GLU A 7 12.72 -11.93 -56.80
N LYS A 8 11.41 -12.02 -56.53
CA LYS A 8 10.55 -10.84 -56.45
C LYS A 8 10.92 -10.07 -55.20
N GLY A 9 11.61 -8.93 -55.36
CA GLY A 9 11.88 -8.01 -54.24
C GLY A 9 10.58 -7.48 -53.63
N PHE A 10 10.55 -7.32 -52.31
CA PHE A 10 9.43 -6.70 -51.60
C PHE A 10 9.18 -5.29 -52.14
N THR A 11 7.91 -4.96 -52.37
CA THR A 11 7.54 -3.61 -52.81
C THR A 11 7.66 -2.62 -51.65
N LEU A 12 7.98 -1.36 -51.95
CA LEU A 12 8.02 -0.29 -50.94
C LEU A 12 6.68 -0.13 -50.21
N VAL A 13 5.57 -0.42 -50.90
CA VAL A 13 4.21 -0.36 -50.35
C VAL A 13 3.98 -1.45 -49.32
N GLU A 14 4.45 -2.68 -49.57
CA GLU A 14 4.34 -3.79 -48.60
C GLU A 14 5.10 -3.48 -47.31
N LEU A 15 6.32 -2.94 -47.41
CA LEU A 15 7.05 -2.53 -46.21
C LEU A 15 6.41 -1.32 -45.50
N ALA A 16 5.81 -0.39 -46.23
CA ALA A 16 5.13 0.77 -45.65
C ALA A 16 3.91 0.36 -44.80
N VAL A 17 3.06 -0.55 -45.30
CA VAL A 17 1.90 -1.03 -44.54
C VAL A 17 2.34 -1.78 -43.29
N VAL A 18 3.40 -2.59 -43.38
CA VAL A 18 3.96 -3.30 -42.22
C VAL A 18 4.43 -2.31 -41.14
N MET A 19 5.14 -1.25 -41.52
CA MET A 19 5.61 -0.23 -40.56
C MET A 19 4.44 0.54 -39.91
N ILE A 20 3.37 0.82 -40.66
CA ILE A 20 2.16 1.44 -40.11
C ILE A 20 1.51 0.52 -39.07
N ILE A 21 1.34 -0.76 -39.40
CA ILE A 21 0.74 -1.74 -38.48
C ILE A 21 1.60 -1.84 -37.21
N ILE A 22 2.92 -1.96 -37.33
CA ILE A 22 3.83 -2.01 -36.18
C ILE A 22 3.71 -0.73 -35.35
N GLY A 23 3.68 0.45 -35.98
CA GLY A 23 3.53 1.73 -35.29
C GLY A 23 2.22 1.83 -34.49
N LEU A 24 1.10 1.38 -35.08
CA LEU A 24 -0.19 1.35 -34.41
C LEU A 24 -0.22 0.35 -33.25
N LEU A 25 0.39 -0.82 -33.42
CA LEU A 25 0.46 -1.84 -32.37
C LEU A 25 1.31 -1.35 -31.18
N ILE A 26 2.46 -0.73 -31.43
CA ILE A 26 3.30 -0.17 -30.37
C ILE A 26 2.56 0.95 -29.63
N GLY A 27 1.92 1.87 -30.36
CA GLY A 27 1.11 2.94 -29.76
C GLY A 27 -0.03 2.39 -28.90
N GLY A 28 -0.72 1.35 -29.37
CA GLY A 28 -1.78 0.66 -28.63
C GLY A 28 -1.28 0.00 -27.35
N VAL A 29 -0.16 -0.72 -27.40
CA VAL A 29 0.41 -1.42 -26.23
C VAL A 29 0.86 -0.44 -25.16
N LEU A 30 1.55 0.65 -25.53
CA LEU A 30 1.99 1.67 -24.56
C LEU A 30 0.81 2.30 -23.82
N LYS A 31 -0.26 2.62 -24.53
CA LYS A 31 -1.49 3.14 -23.90
C LYS A 31 -2.17 2.07 -23.03
N GLY A 32 -2.19 0.82 -23.49
CA GLY A 32 -2.73 -0.31 -22.73
C GLY A 32 -2.03 -0.52 -21.38
N GLN A 33 -0.69 -0.46 -21.36
CA GLN A 33 0.09 -0.57 -20.12
C GLN A 33 -0.25 0.56 -19.13
N GLU A 34 -0.43 1.78 -19.62
CA GLU A 34 -0.79 2.93 -18.78
C GLU A 34 -2.20 2.79 -18.19
N LEU A 35 -3.16 2.26 -18.97
CA LEU A 35 -4.50 1.96 -18.47
C LEU A 35 -4.47 0.90 -17.37
N ILE A 36 -3.65 -0.15 -17.51
CA ILE A 36 -3.48 -1.18 -16.47
C ILE A 36 -2.90 -0.56 -15.19
N LYS A 37 -1.88 0.30 -15.28
CA LYS A 37 -1.32 1.00 -14.11
C LYS A 37 -2.37 1.86 -13.41
N SER A 38 -3.16 2.62 -14.18
CA SER A 38 -4.26 3.43 -13.63
C SER A 38 -5.36 2.59 -12.98
N ALA A 39 -5.67 1.41 -13.55
CA ALA A 39 -6.63 0.48 -12.97
C ALA A 39 -6.12 -0.09 -11.64
N LYS A 40 -4.84 -0.45 -11.54
CA LYS A 40 -4.21 -0.91 -10.28
C LYS A 40 -4.26 0.16 -9.19
N VAL A 41 -3.95 1.41 -9.52
CA VAL A 41 -4.09 2.55 -8.59
C VAL A 41 -5.53 2.67 -8.08
N THR A 42 -6.49 2.68 -9.00
CA THR A 42 -7.92 2.80 -8.64
C THR A 42 -8.40 1.63 -7.78
N SER A 43 -7.97 0.41 -8.11
CA SER A 43 -8.29 -0.79 -7.35
C SER A 43 -7.69 -0.77 -5.93
N THR A 44 -6.49 -0.22 -5.77
CA THR A 44 -5.84 -0.07 -4.45
C THR A 44 -6.58 0.95 -3.60
N ILE A 45 -6.98 2.08 -4.18
CA ILE A 45 -7.80 3.09 -3.48
C ILE A 45 -9.15 2.49 -3.06
N SER A 46 -9.79 1.71 -3.93
CA SER A 46 -11.04 1.04 -3.59
C SER A 46 -10.86 0.03 -2.46
N GLN A 47 -9.73 -0.68 -2.42
CA GLN A 47 -9.40 -1.61 -1.34
C GLN A 47 -9.23 -0.87 0.00
N VAL A 48 -8.46 0.22 0.02
CA VAL A 48 -8.27 1.06 1.21
C VAL A 48 -9.60 1.62 1.73
N LYS A 49 -10.44 2.18 0.84
CA LYS A 49 -11.77 2.69 1.22
C LYS A 49 -12.71 1.58 1.70
N GLY A 50 -12.61 0.38 1.13
CA GLY A 50 -13.36 -0.79 1.58
C GLY A 50 -12.97 -1.20 2.99
N VAL A 51 -11.67 -1.20 3.31
CA VAL A 51 -11.19 -1.46 4.67
C VAL A 51 -11.64 -0.37 5.63
N ASP A 52 -11.55 0.91 5.26
CA ASP A 52 -12.01 2.04 6.10
C ASP A 52 -13.51 1.94 6.46
N ALA A 53 -14.36 1.63 5.48
CA ALA A 53 -15.78 1.40 5.70
C ALA A 53 -16.04 0.16 6.59
N ALA A 54 -15.27 -0.91 6.38
CA ALA A 54 -15.36 -2.13 7.19
C ALA A 54 -14.96 -1.88 8.65
N VAL A 55 -13.89 -1.12 8.90
CA VAL A 55 -13.46 -0.77 10.26
C VAL A 55 -14.53 0.07 10.97
N SER A 56 -15.11 1.04 10.27
CA SER A 56 -16.18 1.88 10.84
C SER A 56 -17.42 1.05 11.20
N THR A 57 -17.82 0.14 10.31
CA THR A 57 -18.92 -0.79 10.56
C THR A 57 -18.60 -1.75 11.71
N PHE A 58 -17.36 -2.23 11.80
CA PHE A 58 -16.91 -3.09 12.88
C PHE A 58 -16.99 -2.39 14.24
N GLN A 59 -16.55 -1.13 14.31
CA GLN A 59 -16.68 -0.32 15.52
C GLN A 59 -18.13 -0.10 15.92
N ASP A 60 -19.03 0.18 14.97
CA ASP A 60 -20.46 0.37 15.25
C ASP A 60 -21.11 -0.89 15.84
N ILE A 61 -20.71 -2.08 15.36
CA ILE A 61 -21.27 -3.37 15.80
C ILE A 61 -20.63 -3.85 17.11
N TYR A 62 -19.31 -3.72 17.25
CA TYR A 62 -18.53 -4.33 18.32
C TYR A 62 -17.95 -3.34 19.33
N ALA A 63 -18.21 -2.04 19.19
CA ALA A 63 -17.73 -1.00 20.10
C ALA A 63 -16.23 -1.12 20.42
N GLY A 64 -15.43 -1.47 19.42
CA GLY A 64 -13.99 -1.72 19.53
C GLY A 64 -13.34 -1.73 18.15
N LEU A 65 -12.04 -1.54 18.12
CA LEU A 65 -11.27 -1.62 16.88
C LEU A 65 -11.01 -3.09 16.51
N PRO A 66 -11.00 -3.43 15.21
CA PRO A 66 -10.50 -4.73 14.78
C PRO A 66 -9.03 -4.85 15.15
N GLY A 67 -8.62 -6.05 15.55
CA GLY A 67 -7.31 -6.33 16.15
C GLY A 67 -7.32 -6.15 17.66
N ASP A 68 -7.95 -5.09 18.16
CA ASP A 68 -8.00 -4.67 19.57
C ASP A 68 -9.27 -5.15 20.31
N LEU A 69 -9.93 -6.19 19.81
CA LEU A 69 -11.19 -6.64 20.42
C LEU A 69 -10.95 -7.62 21.59
N PRO A 70 -11.36 -7.28 22.83
CA PRO A 70 -11.24 -8.21 23.95
C PRO A 70 -12.19 -9.39 23.77
N SER A 71 -11.70 -10.59 24.09
CA SER A 71 -12.46 -11.84 24.01
C SER A 71 -13.06 -12.10 22.61
N ALA A 72 -12.34 -11.76 21.54
CA ALA A 72 -12.77 -11.88 20.15
C ALA A 72 -13.36 -13.27 19.80
N GLY A 73 -12.82 -14.36 20.33
CA GLY A 73 -13.35 -15.71 20.10
C GLY A 73 -14.75 -15.98 20.65
N SER A 74 -15.24 -15.17 21.59
CA SER A 74 -16.63 -15.22 22.08
C SER A 74 -17.56 -14.23 21.38
N ARG A 75 -16.98 -13.18 20.78
CA ARG A 75 -17.73 -12.06 20.18
C ARG A 75 -17.90 -12.23 18.68
N LEU A 76 -16.94 -12.87 18.01
CA LEU A 76 -16.97 -13.16 16.59
C LEU A 76 -17.18 -14.67 16.35
N PRO A 77 -18.17 -15.05 15.54
CA PRO A 77 -18.36 -16.45 15.14
C PRO A 77 -17.12 -17.01 14.43
N GLY A 78 -16.63 -18.17 14.88
CA GLY A 78 -15.51 -18.88 14.22
C GLY A 78 -14.14 -18.22 14.34
N CYS A 79 -14.02 -17.13 15.09
CA CYS A 79 -12.75 -16.43 15.32
C CYS A 79 -11.87 -17.24 16.28
N THR A 80 -10.84 -17.90 15.75
CA THR A 80 -9.94 -18.77 16.52
C THR A 80 -8.48 -18.52 16.11
N GLY A 81 -7.54 -18.95 16.95
CA GLY A 81 -6.10 -18.76 16.72
C GLY A 81 -5.74 -17.27 16.60
N VAL A 82 -5.12 -16.91 15.48
CA VAL A 82 -4.67 -15.53 15.18
C VAL A 82 -5.81 -14.51 15.22
N CYS A 83 -7.05 -14.88 14.90
CA CYS A 83 -8.18 -13.96 14.98
C CYS A 83 -8.55 -13.59 16.42
N ALA A 84 -8.31 -14.50 17.37
CA ALA A 84 -8.72 -14.39 18.77
C ALA A 84 -7.50 -14.43 19.70
N PRO A 85 -6.64 -13.41 19.67
CA PRO A 85 -5.47 -13.39 20.52
C PRO A 85 -5.88 -13.37 22.01
N SER A 86 -5.20 -14.17 22.83
CA SER A 86 -5.46 -14.26 24.28
C SER A 86 -4.78 -13.16 25.09
N THR A 87 -3.77 -12.53 24.50
CA THR A 87 -2.91 -11.49 25.05
C THR A 87 -2.46 -10.62 23.88
N SER A 88 -2.15 -9.34 24.12
CA SER A 88 -1.39 -8.55 23.16
C SER A 88 0.06 -8.53 23.62
N ALA A 89 1.01 -8.65 22.69
CA ALA A 89 2.44 -8.75 23.01
C ALA A 89 2.99 -7.45 23.61
N ASN A 90 2.34 -6.30 23.36
CA ASN A 90 2.71 -4.99 23.92
C ASN A 90 1.54 -4.20 24.53
N GLY A 91 0.32 -4.75 24.49
CA GLY A 91 -0.92 -4.03 24.81
C GLY A 91 -1.87 -4.74 25.74
N THR A 92 -2.89 -3.99 26.16
CA THR A 92 -4.10 -4.53 26.77
C THR A 92 -5.19 -4.48 25.71
N LEU A 93 -5.73 -5.62 25.30
CA LEU A 93 -6.86 -5.67 24.36
C LEU A 93 -8.01 -4.79 24.88
N GLY A 94 -8.60 -4.00 23.99
CA GLY A 94 -9.65 -3.01 24.26
C GLY A 94 -9.13 -1.66 24.73
N ASN A 95 -7.88 -1.31 24.44
CA ASN A 95 -7.30 0.01 24.79
C ASN A 95 -7.54 1.10 23.72
N GLY A 96 -8.18 0.75 22.61
CA GLY A 96 -8.48 1.64 21.49
C GLY A 96 -7.30 1.83 20.53
N LEU A 97 -6.28 0.97 20.59
CA LEU A 97 -5.10 1.03 19.74
C LEU A 97 -4.89 -0.32 19.05
N VAL A 98 -4.47 -0.29 17.79
CA VAL A 98 -3.93 -1.45 17.07
C VAL A 98 -2.41 -1.35 17.13
N GLU A 99 -1.79 -2.06 18.06
CA GLU A 99 -0.38 -1.94 18.38
C GLU A 99 0.51 -2.85 17.50
N THR A 100 1.74 -2.35 17.26
CA THR A 100 2.73 -2.92 16.34
C THR A 100 4.12 -3.00 16.99
N GLY A 101 4.29 -3.82 18.02
CA GLY A 101 5.63 -4.09 18.58
C GLY A 101 6.17 -2.94 19.44
N THR A 102 7.19 -3.22 20.26
CA THR A 102 7.93 -2.15 20.96
C THR A 102 8.58 -1.21 19.95
N ALA A 103 8.12 0.03 19.94
CA ALA A 103 8.44 1.11 19.01
C ALA A 103 7.85 0.90 17.61
N PHE A 104 6.84 1.74 17.31
CA PHE A 104 6.19 2.05 16.04
C PHE A 104 7.17 2.37 14.89
N THR A 105 8.03 1.42 14.57
CA THR A 105 9.12 1.53 13.62
C THR A 105 8.84 0.46 12.59
N PRO A 106 8.41 0.83 11.38
CA PRO A 106 8.10 -0.15 10.38
C PRO A 106 9.35 -0.88 9.94
N GLY A 107 9.29 -2.17 10.17
CA GLY A 107 10.41 -2.87 10.77
C GLY A 107 9.90 -3.97 11.70
N LEU A 108 8.73 -4.57 11.39
CA LEU A 108 8.02 -5.51 12.26
C LEU A 108 8.80 -6.83 12.33
N THR A 109 9.88 -6.87 13.09
CA THR A 109 10.57 -8.11 13.41
C THR A 109 9.75 -9.00 14.35
N ASN A 110 8.73 -8.45 15.01
CA ASN A 110 7.71 -9.16 15.76
C ASN A 110 6.37 -8.49 15.49
N LEU A 111 5.50 -9.12 14.70
CA LEU A 111 4.12 -8.65 14.56
C LEU A 111 3.39 -8.95 15.85
N ASP A 112 2.75 -7.94 16.42
CA ASP A 112 1.90 -8.11 17.60
C ASP A 112 0.58 -8.75 17.22
N ASP A 113 0.04 -9.48 18.20
CA ASP A 113 -1.20 -10.21 18.12
C ASP A 113 -2.38 -9.35 17.61
N GLU A 114 -2.44 -8.04 17.91
CA GLU A 114 -3.50 -7.13 17.43
C GLU A 114 -3.39 -6.83 15.92
N THR A 115 -2.20 -6.49 15.45
CA THR A 115 -1.96 -6.19 14.02
C THR A 115 -2.23 -7.41 13.15
N VAL A 116 -1.84 -8.60 13.63
CA VAL A 116 -2.11 -9.84 12.92
C VAL A 116 -3.59 -10.22 13.01
N ALA A 117 -4.27 -9.93 14.12
CA ALA A 117 -5.71 -10.21 14.29
C ALA A 117 -6.63 -9.26 13.52
N PHE A 118 -6.16 -8.06 13.13
CA PHE A 118 -6.97 -7.00 12.51
C PHE A 118 -7.81 -7.48 11.32
N PHE A 119 -7.17 -7.97 10.26
CA PHE A 119 -7.87 -8.42 9.05
C PHE A 119 -8.66 -9.72 9.27
N PRO A 120 -8.15 -10.72 10.01
CA PRO A 120 -8.94 -11.88 10.41
C PRO A 120 -10.23 -11.53 11.15
N GLN A 121 -10.22 -10.53 12.05
CA GLN A 121 -11.42 -10.11 12.76
C GLN A 121 -12.43 -9.43 11.82
N LEU A 122 -11.97 -8.57 10.90
CA LEU A 122 -12.84 -8.01 9.86
C LEU A 122 -13.45 -9.10 8.96
N ALA A 123 -12.67 -10.14 8.64
CA ALA A 123 -13.14 -11.27 7.83
C ALA A 123 -14.11 -12.18 8.60
N ALA A 124 -13.85 -12.45 9.88
CA ALA A 124 -14.74 -13.23 10.74
C ALA A 124 -16.07 -12.51 11.04
N ALA A 125 -16.08 -11.17 10.93
CA ALA A 125 -17.29 -10.36 10.98
C ALA A 125 -18.03 -10.25 9.62
N ASP A 126 -17.57 -10.94 8.57
CA ASP A 126 -18.12 -10.90 7.20
C ASP A 126 -18.12 -9.49 6.57
N LEU A 127 -17.20 -8.63 7.00
CA LEU A 127 -17.07 -7.26 6.47
C LEU A 127 -16.08 -7.16 5.30
N ILE A 128 -15.14 -8.10 5.23
CA ILE A 128 -14.18 -8.24 4.14
C ILE A 128 -14.00 -9.70 3.76
N SER A 129 -13.48 -9.96 2.55
CA SER A 129 -13.20 -11.31 2.05
C SER A 129 -11.76 -11.44 1.56
N GLY A 130 -11.32 -12.66 1.31
CA GLY A 130 -9.97 -12.93 0.77
C GLY A 130 -8.85 -12.88 1.81
N VAL A 131 -9.18 -12.99 3.10
CA VAL A 131 -8.22 -13.12 4.19
C VAL A 131 -8.11 -14.58 4.59
N ALA A 132 -6.89 -15.10 4.68
CA ALA A 132 -6.59 -16.43 5.19
C ALA A 132 -5.87 -16.31 6.55
N PRO A 133 -6.57 -16.49 7.68
CA PRO A 133 -5.98 -16.35 9.01
C PRO A 133 -4.88 -17.41 9.23
N GLY A 134 -3.68 -16.97 9.63
CA GLY A 134 -2.58 -17.87 10.02
C GLY A 134 -1.29 -17.71 9.21
N ASP A 135 -1.36 -17.24 7.96
CA ASP A 135 -0.17 -16.99 7.14
C ASP A 135 0.20 -15.51 7.19
N ASN A 136 1.33 -15.14 7.82
CA ASN A 136 1.88 -13.78 7.80
C ASN A 136 2.46 -13.41 6.42
N VAL A 137 1.61 -13.45 5.39
CA VAL A 137 1.92 -13.27 3.97
C VAL A 137 0.89 -12.34 3.30
N PHE A 138 1.30 -11.66 2.24
CA PHE A 138 0.40 -10.77 1.50
C PHE A 138 -0.43 -11.61 0.55
N GLY A 139 -1.75 -11.41 0.57
CA GLY A 139 -2.70 -12.34 -0.04
C GLY A 139 -3.07 -13.52 0.87
N GLY A 140 -2.57 -13.54 2.11
CA GLY A 140 -2.96 -14.46 3.17
C GLY A 140 -3.65 -13.71 4.31
N ASN A 141 -3.00 -13.60 5.47
CA ASN A 141 -3.53 -12.88 6.62
C ASN A 141 -3.69 -11.37 6.36
N PHE A 142 -2.88 -10.82 5.45
CA PHE A 142 -2.92 -9.42 5.08
C PHE A 142 -3.28 -9.25 3.60
N PRO A 143 -4.13 -8.27 3.23
CA PRO A 143 -4.48 -8.02 1.84
C PRO A 143 -3.27 -7.61 1.00
N GLN A 144 -3.14 -8.21 -0.18
CA GLN A 144 -2.19 -7.76 -1.19
C GLN A 144 -2.75 -6.54 -1.94
N ALA A 145 -1.92 -5.53 -2.17
CA ALA A 145 -2.32 -4.34 -2.92
C ALA A 145 -2.07 -4.56 -4.43
N PRO A 146 -3.02 -4.19 -5.32
CA PRO A 146 -2.87 -4.34 -6.77
C PRO A 146 -1.65 -3.63 -7.39
N VAL A 147 -1.18 -2.55 -6.75
CA VAL A 147 0.04 -1.82 -7.14
C VAL A 147 1.35 -2.54 -6.77
N GLY A 148 1.29 -3.65 -6.03
CA GLY A 148 2.44 -4.35 -5.45
C GLY A 148 2.44 -4.22 -3.93
N GLY A 149 3.19 -5.06 -3.21
CA GLY A 149 3.17 -5.10 -1.74
C GLY A 149 1.80 -5.42 -1.15
N GLY A 150 1.53 -4.95 0.06
CA GLY A 150 0.21 -5.03 0.67
C GLY A 150 0.04 -4.10 1.87
N LEU A 151 -1.09 -4.25 2.55
CA LEU A 151 -1.56 -3.31 3.56
C LEU A 151 -1.38 -3.90 4.95
N VAL A 152 -0.79 -3.12 5.86
CA VAL A 152 -0.62 -3.48 7.26
C VAL A 152 -1.21 -2.37 8.13
N PRO A 153 -2.11 -2.70 9.07
CA PRO A 153 -2.75 -1.71 9.93
C PRO A 153 -1.83 -1.36 11.10
N ALA A 154 -1.88 -0.11 11.53
CA ALA A 154 -1.25 0.32 12.77
C ALA A 154 -1.93 1.58 13.29
N THR A 155 -2.11 1.70 14.60
CA THR A 155 -2.45 2.98 15.20
C THR A 155 -1.18 3.78 15.42
N LEU A 156 -1.14 5.02 14.94
CA LEU A 156 0.02 5.90 15.06
C LEU A 156 -0.37 7.08 15.94
N ALA A 157 0.33 7.27 17.07
CA ALA A 157 -0.02 8.29 18.06
C ALA A 157 0.82 9.58 17.94
N THR A 158 2.02 9.49 17.36
CA THR A 158 2.95 10.64 17.22
C THR A 158 3.73 10.53 15.91
N THR A 159 4.35 11.61 15.45
CA THR A 159 5.24 11.56 14.27
C THR A 159 6.47 10.66 14.50
N ALA A 160 6.90 10.46 15.74
CA ALA A 160 7.96 9.50 16.08
C ALA A 160 7.56 8.03 15.81
N ALA A 161 6.26 7.77 15.61
CA ALA A 161 5.73 6.49 15.19
C ALA A 161 5.67 6.32 13.67
N LEU A 162 6.03 7.36 12.90
CA LEU A 162 6.10 7.25 11.46
C LEU A 162 7.37 6.52 11.03
N PRO A 163 7.28 5.67 10.00
CA PRO A 163 8.45 5.10 9.37
C PRO A 163 9.38 6.16 8.80
N THR A 164 10.67 5.98 9.01
CA THR A 164 11.77 6.55 8.19
C THR A 164 12.17 7.97 8.51
N THR A 165 13.33 8.35 7.96
CA THR A 165 14.09 9.55 8.34
C THR A 165 13.44 10.86 7.93
N ARG A 166 12.57 10.87 6.92
CA ARG A 166 11.91 12.11 6.43
C ARG A 166 10.45 12.23 6.84
N LEU A 167 9.71 11.14 6.85
CA LEU A 167 8.30 11.18 7.24
C LEU A 167 8.11 11.56 8.73
N ALA A 168 9.00 11.10 9.61
CA ALA A 168 8.94 11.48 11.03
C ALA A 168 9.36 12.93 11.31
N THR A 169 10.19 13.53 10.44
CA THR A 169 10.79 14.86 10.66
C THR A 169 10.10 15.97 9.90
N ASP A 170 9.58 15.68 8.70
CA ASP A 170 9.15 16.69 7.73
C ASP A 170 7.63 16.72 7.53
N VAL A 171 6.88 15.77 8.13
CA VAL A 171 5.42 15.82 8.10
C VAL A 171 4.93 17.01 8.91
N THR A 172 4.12 17.84 8.25
CA THR A 172 3.70 19.14 8.78
C THR A 172 2.37 19.12 9.51
N ASP A 173 1.55 18.08 9.32
CA ASP A 173 0.16 18.04 9.79
C ASP A 173 -0.28 16.68 10.37
N PHE A 174 0.67 15.89 10.87
CA PHE A 174 0.39 14.55 11.38
C PHE A 174 -0.72 14.53 12.44
N ARG A 175 -1.63 13.57 12.30
CA ARG A 175 -2.74 13.35 13.23
C ARG A 175 -2.64 11.95 13.81
N SER A 176 -2.87 11.81 15.11
CA SER A 176 -2.98 10.48 15.70
C SER A 176 -4.20 9.74 15.15
N GLY A 177 -4.09 8.46 14.85
CA GLY A 177 -5.21 7.66 14.37
C GLY A 177 -4.80 6.30 13.83
N LEU A 178 -5.74 5.61 13.18
CA LEU A 178 -5.49 4.34 12.52
C LEU A 178 -4.97 4.59 11.10
N TYR A 179 -3.95 3.84 10.72
CA TYR A 179 -3.30 3.95 9.42
C TYR A 179 -3.17 2.58 8.77
N LEU A 180 -3.24 2.57 7.44
CA LEU A 180 -2.82 1.46 6.60
C LEU A 180 -1.48 1.81 5.95
N MET A 181 -0.46 1.04 6.30
CA MET A 181 0.87 1.13 5.73
C MET A 181 0.97 0.20 4.53
N HIS A 182 1.30 0.75 3.38
CA HIS A 182 1.58 0.02 2.16
C HIS A 182 3.05 -0.37 2.14
N GLN A 183 3.36 -1.67 2.17
CA GLN A 183 4.75 -2.18 2.22
C GLN A 183 4.93 -3.51 1.48
N GLN A 184 6.16 -3.87 1.09
CA GLN A 184 6.44 -5.14 0.38
C GLN A 184 6.71 -6.33 1.27
N SER A 185 7.09 -6.08 2.51
CA SER A 185 7.23 -7.12 3.52
C SER A 185 6.57 -6.68 4.79
N PHE A 186 6.00 -7.62 5.52
CA PHE A 186 5.45 -7.38 6.85
C PHE A 186 6.44 -6.73 7.79
N ASN A 187 7.72 -7.10 7.66
CA ASN A 187 8.76 -6.68 8.58
C ASN A 187 9.55 -5.46 8.12
N SER A 188 9.16 -4.78 7.03
CA SER A 188 9.98 -3.70 6.48
C SER A 188 9.21 -2.82 5.48
N LEU A 189 9.15 -1.52 5.82
CA LEU A 189 8.83 -0.44 4.88
C LEU A 189 10.06 0.03 4.09
N THR A 190 11.20 -0.61 4.28
CA THR A 190 12.46 -0.26 3.59
C THR A 190 12.66 -1.09 2.32
N LEU A 191 11.81 -2.07 2.05
CA LEU A 191 11.85 -2.82 0.79
C LEU A 191 11.05 -2.12 -0.32
N PRO A 192 11.53 -2.18 -1.57
CA PRO A 192 10.97 -1.42 -2.67
C PRO A 192 9.55 -1.86 -3.05
N SER A 193 8.52 -1.05 -2.73
CA SER A 193 7.11 -1.32 -3.02
C SER A 193 6.54 -0.83 -4.33
N SER A 194 6.71 0.44 -4.60
CA SER A 194 6.12 1.11 -5.75
C SER A 194 6.98 2.31 -6.08
N ASN A 195 6.76 2.90 -7.25
CA ASN A 195 7.44 4.13 -7.61
C ASN A 195 6.70 5.37 -7.09
N ALA A 196 7.44 6.47 -6.95
CA ALA A 196 6.90 7.75 -6.50
C ALA A 196 5.73 8.24 -7.38
N LEU A 197 5.77 7.98 -8.70
CA LEU A 197 4.67 8.34 -9.60
C LEU A 197 3.36 7.60 -9.29
N THR A 198 3.42 6.32 -8.91
CA THR A 198 2.21 5.56 -8.52
C THR A 198 1.65 6.09 -7.20
N MET A 199 2.53 6.39 -6.23
CA MET A 199 2.11 6.95 -4.95
C MET A 199 1.51 8.35 -5.07
N GLN A 200 2.11 9.23 -5.88
CA GLN A 200 1.53 10.54 -6.20
C GLN A 200 0.12 10.42 -6.81
N ARG A 201 -0.13 9.40 -7.63
CA ARG A 201 -1.46 9.18 -8.23
C ARG A 201 -2.47 8.67 -7.20
N ILE A 202 -2.03 7.90 -6.21
CA ILE A 202 -2.86 7.47 -5.09
C ILE A 202 -3.22 8.67 -4.23
N ASP A 203 -2.23 9.43 -3.79
CA ASP A 203 -2.36 10.65 -2.99
C ASP A 203 -3.30 11.67 -3.67
N ARG A 204 -3.02 12.12 -4.91
CA ARG A 204 -3.92 13.06 -5.64
C ARG A 204 -5.37 12.60 -5.80
N LYS A 205 -5.63 11.29 -5.68
CA LYS A 205 -6.97 10.72 -5.81
C LYS A 205 -7.68 10.54 -4.47
N ILE A 206 -6.92 10.50 -3.37
CA ILE A 206 -7.44 10.46 -2.00
C ILE A 206 -7.53 11.88 -1.45
N ASP A 207 -6.51 12.71 -1.63
CA ASP A 207 -6.35 14.06 -1.08
C ASP A 207 -5.59 15.03 -2.01
N ASP A 208 -4.41 15.53 -1.64
CA ASP A 208 -3.83 16.79 -2.15
C ASP A 208 -2.62 16.60 -3.09
N GLY A 209 -2.04 15.41 -3.13
CA GLY A 209 -0.86 15.08 -3.92
C GLY A 209 0.46 15.50 -3.30
N ASN A 210 0.47 15.94 -2.03
CA ASN A 210 1.66 16.28 -1.28
C ASN A 210 2.08 15.10 -0.37
N PRO A 211 3.30 14.54 -0.56
CA PRO A 211 3.76 13.39 0.20
C PRO A 211 3.89 13.59 1.72
N LEU A 212 3.83 14.83 2.23
CA LEU A 212 4.10 15.17 3.64
C LEU A 212 2.93 15.90 4.34
N SER A 213 1.76 15.97 3.70
CA SER A 213 0.53 16.51 4.30
C SER A 213 -0.71 15.67 4.03
N GLY A 214 -1.77 15.90 4.79
CA GLY A 214 -3.09 15.36 4.52
C GLY A 214 -3.37 14.02 5.19
N SER A 215 -3.87 13.08 4.41
CA SER A 215 -4.29 11.74 4.82
C SER A 215 -3.43 10.65 4.19
N VAL A 216 -2.68 10.96 3.13
CA VAL A 216 -1.72 10.07 2.50
C VAL A 216 -0.33 10.65 2.65
N TYR A 217 0.56 9.89 3.29
CA TYR A 217 1.95 10.28 3.41
C TYR A 217 2.86 9.31 2.67
N ALA A 218 3.92 9.80 2.04
CA ALA A 218 4.92 8.97 1.41
C ALA A 218 5.93 8.46 2.45
N ALA A 219 6.25 7.17 2.39
CA ALA A 219 7.29 6.56 3.21
C ALA A 219 8.43 6.06 2.32
N GLU A 220 9.65 6.45 2.63
CA GLU A 220 10.84 6.16 1.82
C GLU A 220 11.95 5.49 2.62
N GLN A 221 12.72 4.60 2.01
CA GLN A 221 13.85 3.96 2.67
C GLN A 221 14.99 4.95 2.97
N SER A 222 15.30 5.76 1.97
CA SER A 222 16.34 6.79 2.02
C SER A 222 15.76 8.11 1.53
N ALA A 223 16.34 9.22 2.02
CA ALA A 223 15.97 10.54 1.54
C ALA A 223 16.16 10.63 0.01
N GLY A 224 15.10 11.02 -0.70
CA GLY A 224 15.14 11.16 -2.15
C GLY A 224 14.43 10.04 -2.93
N ASP A 225 14.07 8.93 -2.28
CA ASP A 225 13.46 7.77 -2.96
C ASP A 225 11.99 7.99 -3.33
N CYS A 226 11.21 8.65 -2.46
CA CYS A 226 9.82 9.02 -2.70
C CYS A 226 9.67 10.51 -2.92
N VAL A 227 10.32 11.30 -2.06
CA VAL A 227 10.13 12.74 -1.92
C VAL A 227 11.39 13.40 -2.45
N VAL A 228 11.24 14.52 -3.15
CA VAL A 228 12.41 15.27 -3.62
C VAL A 228 13.24 15.70 -2.40
N ASP A 229 14.50 15.27 -2.38
CA ASP A 229 15.52 15.76 -1.46
C ASP A 229 16.48 16.64 -2.25
N ASP A 230 16.35 17.96 -2.10
CA ASP A 230 17.24 18.92 -2.74
C ASP A 230 18.52 19.17 -1.93
N GLY A 231 18.72 18.43 -0.83
CA GLY A 231 19.85 18.60 0.08
C GLY A 231 19.80 19.88 0.91
N SER A 232 18.69 20.63 0.89
CA SER A 232 18.51 21.82 1.72
C SER A 232 17.79 21.46 3.04
N THR A 233 18.38 21.86 4.16
CA THR A 233 17.82 21.66 5.51
C THR A 233 16.56 22.51 5.79
N SER A 234 15.98 23.15 4.78
CA SER A 234 14.94 24.17 4.96
C SER A 234 14.05 24.40 3.74
N GLY A 235 14.01 23.47 2.79
CA GLY A 235 13.21 23.65 1.59
C GLY A 235 13.22 22.44 0.67
N ALA A 236 13.08 21.23 1.20
CA ALA A 236 12.66 20.14 0.34
C ALA A 236 11.31 20.52 -0.27
N ASP A 237 11.24 20.55 -1.59
CA ASP A 237 9.96 20.65 -2.26
C ASP A 237 9.09 19.50 -1.76
N ASN A 238 7.91 19.83 -1.22
CA ASN A 238 6.87 18.91 -0.76
C ASN A 238 6.23 18.19 -1.96
N LEU A 239 7.05 17.49 -2.72
CA LEU A 239 6.75 16.93 -4.03
C LEU A 239 7.33 15.51 -4.11
N TYR A 240 6.56 14.63 -4.75
CA TYR A 240 7.05 13.31 -5.12
C TYR A 240 8.17 13.40 -6.15
N ASN A 241 9.24 12.63 -5.96
CA ASN A 241 10.32 12.44 -6.92
C ASN A 241 9.88 11.54 -8.08
N THR A 242 8.97 12.04 -8.92
CA THR A 242 8.43 11.27 -10.06
C THR A 242 9.43 11.04 -11.20
N ALA A 243 10.58 11.71 -11.16
CA ALA A 243 11.68 11.47 -12.08
C ALA A 243 12.37 10.12 -11.76
N ASP A 244 12.32 9.69 -10.50
CA ASP A 244 12.78 8.37 -10.12
C ASP A 244 11.72 7.30 -10.43
N SER A 245 12.18 6.25 -11.11
CA SER A 245 11.40 5.07 -11.46
C SER A 245 11.73 3.86 -10.60
N GLN A 246 12.66 3.99 -9.65
CA GLN A 246 12.91 2.97 -8.64
C GLN A 246 11.65 2.69 -7.84
N LEU A 247 11.59 1.48 -7.28
CA LEU A 247 10.44 1.01 -6.53
C LEU A 247 10.56 1.32 -5.03
N PHE A 248 11.38 2.28 -4.57
CA PHE A 248 11.63 2.50 -3.15
C PHE A 248 10.56 3.33 -2.41
N CYS A 249 9.37 3.46 -3.00
CA CYS A 249 8.31 4.28 -2.45
C CYS A 249 7.11 3.50 -1.90
N ASN A 250 6.77 3.84 -0.67
CA ASN A 250 5.66 3.29 0.12
C ASN A 250 4.69 4.41 0.50
N ALA A 251 3.54 4.04 1.08
CA ALA A 251 2.57 5.01 1.56
C ALA A 251 2.04 4.65 2.95
N VAL A 252 1.73 5.67 3.73
CA VAL A 252 1.05 5.59 5.02
C VAL A 252 -0.26 6.34 4.87
N ILE A 253 -1.37 5.59 4.86
CA ILE A 253 -2.69 6.14 4.53
C ILE A 253 -3.55 6.11 5.78
N ARG A 254 -4.01 7.29 6.23
CA ARG A 254 -4.93 7.40 7.36
C ARG A 254 -6.27 6.80 6.97
N ILE A 255 -6.82 6.00 7.88
CA ILE A 255 -8.20 5.50 7.83
C ILE A 255 -8.92 5.94 9.09
N GLN A 256 -10.23 6.09 9.01
CA GLN A 256 -11.11 6.70 10.00
C GLN A 256 -10.79 8.18 10.27
N ASN A 257 -11.66 9.04 9.75
CA ASN A 257 -11.49 10.48 9.79
C ASN A 257 -12.04 11.09 11.07
#